data_AF-A0A919FAS3-F1
#
_entry.id   AF-A0A919FAS3-F1
#
_cell.length_a   1.000
_cell.length_b   1.000
_cell.length_c   1.000
_cell.angle_alpha   90.00
_cell.angle_beta   90.00
_cell.angle_gamma   90.00
#
_symmetry.space_group_name_H-M   'P 1'
#
loop_
_entity.id
_entity.type
_entity.pdbx_description
1 polymer ?
#
loop_
_entity_poly.entity_id
_entity_poly.type
_entity_poly.pdbx_seq_one_letter_code
_entity_poly.pdbx_strand_id
1 'polypeptide(L)'
;MRRREAEQDRDVAALLAAGALVEIRSLAGSPGRAAQEESPEEVLGRIRALADLGHNLPGVARPPRSGPVRRGVPLDRFDRAMDERPMSWAWNTAGPEGRAWMLARIEQEGRTWTPPPPLPEPRVDPSPMKPWQWVGLLLGRWPVRTPFGRRPLPADANVLKVLDTGTICALHDEVRRLRLGLGGAAPWLRAHLAPDGVHYLLPDPADYYWPGNADGRGGRIGWWQCTALLRMRDGAQVSAMVAVLPETFAALPSTLRRREQVRLAHRVRSVERDAVLWGRDHEAACAPQVCGFVPEENGSASTTP
;
A
#
# COMPACT_ATOMS: atom_id res chain seq x y z
N MET A 1 22.81 19.15 2.40
CA MET A 1 21.87 18.83 3.49
C MET A 1 20.97 17.66 3.11
N ARG A 2 20.05 17.83 2.15
CA ARG A 2 19.08 16.78 1.72
C ARG A 2 19.67 15.39 1.43
N ARG A 3 20.80 15.30 0.72
CA ARG A 3 21.45 14.01 0.44
C ARG A 3 21.91 13.27 1.71
N ARG A 4 22.47 14.01 2.68
CA ARG A 4 22.94 13.44 3.96
C ARG A 4 21.77 12.94 4.80
N GLU A 5 20.67 13.69 4.82
CA GLU A 5 19.44 13.27 5.51
C GLU A 5 18.85 12.02 4.87
N ALA A 6 18.84 11.96 3.53
CA ALA A 6 18.38 10.77 2.81
C ALA A 6 19.28 9.55 3.07
N GLU A 7 20.61 9.72 3.16
CA GLU A 7 21.54 8.65 3.54
C GLU A 7 21.29 8.18 4.97
N GLN A 8 21.09 9.11 5.91
CA GLN A 8 20.77 8.82 7.30
C GLN A 8 19.44 8.08 7.47
N ASP A 9 18.40 8.48 6.72
CA ASP A 9 17.11 7.77 6.68
C ASP A 9 17.27 6.31 6.22
N ARG A 10 18.14 6.05 5.24
CA ARG A 10 18.42 4.68 4.76
C ARG A 10 19.12 3.83 5.80
N ASP A 11 20.11 4.41 6.48
CA ASP A 11 20.83 3.74 7.57
C ASP A 11 19.89 3.41 8.73
N VAL A 12 19.01 4.35 9.09
CA VAL A 12 17.97 4.14 10.11
C VAL A 12 16.98 3.07 9.66
N ALA A 13 16.55 3.06 8.40
CA ALA A 13 15.67 2.01 7.89
C ALA A 13 16.32 0.62 7.99
N ALA A 14 17.60 0.49 7.65
CA ALA A 14 18.34 -0.77 7.77
C ALA A 14 18.44 -1.24 9.24
N LEU A 15 18.74 -0.30 10.15
CA LEU A 15 18.79 -0.57 11.59
C LEU A 15 17.44 -1.06 12.12
N LEU A 16 16.37 -0.33 11.82
CA LEU A 16 15.02 -0.64 12.28
C LEU A 16 14.52 -1.97 11.69
N ALA A 17 14.82 -2.27 10.41
CA ALA A 17 14.48 -3.55 9.80
C ALA A 17 15.15 -4.72 10.55
N ALA A 18 16.44 -4.59 10.89
CA ALA A 18 17.16 -5.60 11.67
C ALA A 18 16.60 -5.71 13.09
N GLY A 19 16.32 -4.59 13.75
CA GLY A 19 15.74 -4.55 15.09
C GLY A 19 14.38 -5.24 15.17
N ALA A 20 13.48 -4.94 14.24
CA ALA A 20 12.16 -5.57 14.16
C ALA A 20 12.27 -7.09 14.01
N LEU A 21 13.19 -7.57 13.15
CA LEU A 21 13.40 -9.01 12.95
C LEU A 21 13.91 -9.70 14.22
N VAL A 22 14.88 -9.08 14.91
CA VAL A 22 15.43 -9.62 16.17
C VAL A 22 14.35 -9.70 17.25
N GLU A 23 13.54 -8.65 17.38
CA GLU A 23 12.47 -8.60 18.39
C GLU A 23 11.35 -9.60 18.08
N ILE A 24 10.90 -9.70 16.83
CA ILE A 24 9.95 -10.73 16.39
C ILE A 24 10.47 -12.13 16.74
N ARG A 25 11.75 -12.40 16.47
CA ARG A 25 12.36 -13.70 16.79
C ARG A 25 12.41 -13.96 18.29
N SER A 26 12.71 -12.94 19.09
CA SER A 26 12.71 -13.04 20.55
C SER A 26 11.33 -13.37 21.10
N LEU A 27 10.30 -12.64 20.65
CA LEU A 27 8.90 -12.84 21.02
C LEU A 27 8.39 -14.23 20.63
N ALA A 28 8.71 -14.69 19.41
CA ALA A 28 8.30 -16.01 18.93
C ALA A 28 9.07 -17.18 19.61
N GLY A 29 10.32 -16.96 20.00
CA GLY A 29 11.21 -17.99 20.55
C GLY A 29 11.12 -18.20 22.06
N SER A 30 10.48 -17.28 22.80
CA SER A 30 10.46 -17.29 24.27
C SER A 30 9.05 -17.32 24.85
N PRO A 31 8.20 -18.30 24.52
CA PRO A 31 6.81 -18.34 24.98
C PRO A 31 6.70 -18.36 26.52
N GLY A 32 7.67 -18.95 27.22
CA GLY A 32 7.66 -19.04 28.69
C GLY A 32 8.10 -17.79 29.46
N ARG A 33 8.79 -16.84 28.81
CA ARG A 33 9.26 -15.59 29.45
C ARG A 33 8.30 -14.43 29.20
N ALA A 34 7.69 -14.39 28.02
CA ALA A 34 6.63 -13.44 27.68
C ALA A 34 5.30 -13.77 28.40
N ALA A 35 4.95 -15.06 28.55
CA ALA A 35 3.70 -15.49 29.20
C ALA A 35 3.59 -15.15 30.71
N GLN A 36 4.63 -14.61 31.35
CA GLN A 36 4.56 -14.12 32.73
C GLN A 36 4.12 -12.64 32.82
N GLU A 37 4.23 -11.88 31.73
CA GLU A 37 3.98 -10.42 31.72
C GLU A 37 2.95 -9.99 30.67
N GLU A 38 2.87 -10.70 29.53
CA GLU A 38 1.99 -10.39 28.41
C GLU A 38 1.18 -11.63 28.01
N SER A 39 -0.09 -11.42 27.64
CA SER A 39 -0.93 -12.47 27.08
C SER A 39 -0.41 -12.93 25.71
N PRO A 40 -0.65 -14.19 25.30
CA PRO A 40 -0.28 -14.66 23.97
C PRO A 40 -0.83 -13.81 22.83
N GLU A 41 -1.98 -13.17 23.03
CA GLU A 41 -2.61 -12.28 22.06
C GLU A 41 -1.87 -10.96 21.91
N GLU A 42 -1.43 -10.34 23.01
CA GLU A 42 -0.60 -9.13 22.99
C GLU A 42 0.73 -9.39 22.29
N VAL A 43 1.37 -10.53 22.58
CA VAL A 43 2.61 -10.95 21.91
C VAL A 43 2.40 -11.09 20.40
N LEU A 44 1.31 -11.72 19.98
CA LEU A 44 0.96 -11.85 18.56
C LEU A 44 0.64 -10.49 17.92
N GLY A 45 -0.06 -9.61 18.62
CA GLY A 45 -0.33 -8.24 18.21
C GLY A 45 0.96 -7.47 17.94
N ARG A 46 1.90 -7.52 18.89
CA ARG A 46 3.23 -6.89 18.77
C ARG A 46 4.05 -7.46 17.61
N ILE A 47 4.07 -8.78 17.42
CA ILE A 47 4.73 -9.43 16.29
C ILE A 47 4.16 -8.90 14.96
N ARG A 48 2.83 -8.81 14.83
CA ARG A 48 2.18 -8.29 13.63
C ARG A 48 2.53 -6.83 13.39
N ALA A 49 2.44 -5.98 14.42
CA ALA A 49 2.80 -4.57 14.32
C ALA A 49 4.25 -4.36 13.87
N LEU A 50 5.21 -5.12 14.42
CA LEU A 50 6.61 -5.08 14.01
C LEU A 50 6.82 -5.63 12.60
N ALA A 51 6.07 -6.65 12.20
CA ALA A 51 6.16 -7.21 10.85
C ALA A 51 5.66 -6.20 9.80
N ASP A 52 4.54 -5.52 10.09
CA ASP A 52 3.96 -4.49 9.22
C ASP A 52 4.88 -3.28 9.09
N LEU A 53 5.46 -2.82 10.22
CA LEU A 53 6.46 -1.76 10.23
C LEU A 53 7.72 -2.19 9.46
N GLY A 54 8.23 -3.39 9.73
CA GLY A 54 9.47 -3.92 9.18
C GLY A 54 9.41 -4.25 7.70
N HIS A 55 8.25 -4.61 7.15
CA HIS A 55 8.11 -5.09 5.77
C HIS A 55 8.59 -4.08 4.72
N ASN A 56 8.38 -2.78 4.95
CA ASN A 56 8.70 -1.72 3.99
C ASN A 56 10.13 -1.18 4.12
N LEU A 57 10.76 -1.35 5.29
CA LEU A 57 12.07 -0.76 5.60
C LEU A 57 13.22 -1.29 4.72
N PRO A 58 13.30 -2.57 4.30
CA PRO A 58 14.32 -3.02 3.36
C PRO A 58 14.28 -2.32 2.01
N GLY A 59 13.10 -1.89 1.56
CA GLY A 59 12.93 -1.08 0.35
C GLY A 59 13.48 0.33 0.53
N VAL A 60 13.25 0.94 1.70
CA VAL A 60 13.77 2.25 2.07
C VAL A 60 15.29 2.23 2.22
N ALA A 61 15.85 1.21 2.88
CA ALA A 61 17.28 1.07 3.17
C ALA A 61 18.16 1.01 1.91
N ARG A 62 17.58 0.61 0.77
CA ARG A 62 18.29 0.52 -0.49
C ARG A 62 18.14 1.82 -1.27
N PRO A 63 19.21 2.35 -1.90
CA PRO A 63 19.05 3.44 -2.83
C PRO A 63 18.09 2.98 -3.95
N PRO A 64 17.19 3.86 -4.42
CA PRO A 64 16.32 3.52 -5.53
C PRO A 64 17.21 3.14 -6.72
N ARG A 65 16.88 2.01 -7.38
CA ARG A 65 17.46 1.73 -8.70
C ARG A 65 17.09 2.92 -9.58
N SER A 66 18.08 3.52 -10.23
CA SER A 66 17.90 4.71 -11.07
C SER A 66 16.73 4.54 -12.04
N GLY A 67 15.58 5.11 -11.70
CA GLY A 67 14.35 5.02 -12.48
C GLY A 67 13.08 5.11 -11.62
N PRO A 68 11.98 5.68 -12.14
CA PRO A 68 10.72 5.70 -11.43
C PRO A 68 10.19 4.27 -11.23
N VAL A 69 9.61 4.00 -10.06
CA VAL A 69 8.95 2.71 -9.72
C VAL A 69 7.93 2.31 -10.79
N ARG A 70 7.30 3.30 -11.42
CA ARG A 70 6.42 3.16 -12.58
C ARG A 70 6.84 4.11 -13.70
N ARG A 71 7.23 3.55 -14.85
CA ARG A 71 7.64 4.34 -16.03
C ARG A 71 6.49 5.23 -16.52
N GLY A 72 6.76 6.52 -16.70
CA GLY A 72 5.79 7.48 -17.22
C GLY A 72 4.85 8.07 -16.17
N VAL A 73 5.04 7.81 -14.88
CA VAL A 73 4.41 8.61 -13.82
C VAL A 73 5.38 9.74 -13.44
N PRO A 74 4.98 11.02 -13.52
CA PRO A 74 5.74 12.08 -12.91
C PRO A 74 5.87 11.83 -11.41
N LEU A 75 7.04 12.10 -10.82
CA LEU A 75 7.17 12.11 -9.37
C LEU A 75 6.13 13.07 -8.80
N ASP A 76 5.17 12.53 -8.07
CA ASP A 76 4.17 13.35 -7.40
C ASP A 76 4.80 14.06 -6.18
N ARG A 77 4.00 14.77 -5.40
CA ARG A 77 4.53 15.46 -4.20
C ARG A 77 4.99 14.48 -3.13
N PHE A 78 4.36 13.31 -3.04
CA PHE A 78 4.74 12.26 -2.10
C PHE A 78 6.05 11.60 -2.53
N ASP A 79 6.18 11.25 -3.81
CA ASP A 79 7.41 10.68 -4.37
C ASP A 79 8.60 11.60 -4.11
N ARG A 80 8.45 12.91 -4.32
CA ARG A 80 9.51 13.88 -4.00
C ARG A 80 9.83 13.94 -2.51
N ALA A 81 8.82 13.91 -1.65
CA ALA A 81 9.04 13.86 -0.20
C ALA A 81 9.77 12.58 0.22
N MET A 82 9.43 11.43 -0.39
CA MET A 82 10.12 10.15 -0.15
C MET A 82 11.53 10.13 -0.75
N ASP A 83 11.78 10.78 -1.89
CA ASP A 83 13.14 10.88 -2.46
C ASP A 83 14.05 11.75 -1.58
N GLU A 84 13.51 12.86 -1.05
CA GLU A 84 14.24 13.77 -0.15
C GLU A 84 14.44 13.16 1.25
N ARG A 85 13.42 12.45 1.75
CA ARG A 85 13.38 11.83 3.07
C ARG A 85 12.80 10.41 2.96
N PRO A 86 13.60 9.38 2.64
CA PRO A 86 13.17 8.00 2.41
C PRO A 86 12.33 7.37 3.52
N MET A 87 12.51 7.80 4.78
CA MET A 87 11.70 7.32 5.90
C MET A 87 10.32 7.98 6.00
N SER A 88 9.99 8.96 5.15
CA SER A 88 8.76 9.76 5.26
C SER A 88 7.50 8.92 5.31
N TRP A 89 7.38 7.92 4.44
CA TRP A 89 6.19 7.07 4.43
C TRP A 89 6.11 6.24 5.72
N ALA A 90 7.15 5.47 6.03
CA ALA A 90 7.17 4.57 7.20
C ALA A 90 6.94 5.32 8.52
N TRP A 91 7.54 6.51 8.68
CA TRP A 91 7.33 7.35 9.86
C TRP A 91 5.89 7.89 9.95
N ASN A 92 5.36 8.41 8.84
CA ASN A 92 4.05 9.07 8.85
C ASN A 92 2.88 8.07 8.85
N THR A 93 3.08 6.82 8.43
CA THR A 93 2.06 5.76 8.51
C THR A 93 2.17 4.93 9.78
N ALA A 94 3.29 4.95 10.48
CA ALA A 94 3.38 4.35 11.80
C ALA A 94 2.45 5.07 12.79
N GLY A 95 1.68 4.29 13.55
CA GLY A 95 0.93 4.77 14.70
C GLY A 95 1.84 5.23 15.84
N PRO A 96 1.28 5.79 16.93
CA PRO A 96 2.05 6.32 18.05
C PRO A 96 3.04 5.31 18.65
N GLU A 97 2.61 4.07 18.84
CA GLU A 97 3.46 2.98 19.36
C GLU A 97 4.61 2.65 18.43
N GLY A 98 4.35 2.53 17.12
CA GLY A 98 5.39 2.27 16.12
C GLY A 98 6.43 3.40 16.07
N ARG A 99 6.00 4.66 16.19
CA ARG A 99 6.90 5.82 16.28
C ARG A 99 7.74 5.81 17.56
N ALA A 100 7.13 5.51 18.71
CA ALA A 100 7.83 5.38 19.97
C ALA A 100 8.88 4.26 19.91
N TRP A 101 8.51 3.10 19.36
CA TRP A 101 9.42 1.99 19.13
C TRP A 101 10.60 2.37 18.23
N MET A 102 10.34 3.05 17.10
CA MET A 102 11.40 3.52 16.20
C MET A 102 12.39 4.44 16.91
N LEU A 103 11.89 5.43 17.65
CA LEU A 103 12.73 6.37 18.39
C LEU A 103 13.56 5.69 19.48
N ALA A 104 12.92 4.84 20.29
CA ALA A 104 13.60 4.09 21.34
C ALA A 104 14.72 3.22 20.78
N ARG A 105 14.49 2.56 19.62
CA ARG A 105 15.51 1.72 18.98
C ARG A 105 16.68 2.53 18.45
N ILE A 106 16.41 3.69 17.84
CA ILE A 106 17.44 4.61 17.34
C ILE A 106 18.31 5.12 18.50
N GLU A 107 17.68 5.48 19.62
CA GLU A 107 18.36 5.97 20.82
C GLU A 107 19.23 4.88 21.47
N GLN A 108 18.72 3.64 21.60
CA GLN A 108 19.47 2.50 22.12
C GLN A 108 20.78 2.24 21.35
N GLU A 109 20.81 2.59 20.06
CA GLU A 109 21.95 2.41 19.16
C GLU A 109 22.84 3.67 19.11
N GLY A 110 22.59 4.64 19.98
CA GLY A 110 23.36 5.87 20.12
C GLY A 110 23.29 6.77 18.88
N ARG A 111 22.25 6.63 18.05
CA ARG A 111 22.12 7.41 16.80
C ARG A 111 21.28 8.66 17.04
N THR A 112 21.77 9.79 16.57
CA THR A 112 20.91 10.96 16.38
C THR A 112 20.15 10.78 15.07
N TRP A 113 18.83 10.98 15.08
CA TRP A 113 17.99 11.02 13.89
C TRP A 113 16.86 12.03 14.09
N THR A 114 16.59 12.83 13.07
CA THR A 114 15.46 13.77 13.08
C THR A 114 14.34 13.17 12.25
N PRO A 115 13.15 12.95 12.82
CA PRO A 115 12.02 12.44 12.06
C PRO A 115 11.72 13.28 10.80
N PRO A 116 11.26 12.65 9.71
CA PRO A 116 10.85 13.38 8.52
C PRO A 116 9.62 14.24 8.82
N PRO A 117 9.45 15.38 8.11
CA PRO A 117 8.27 16.20 8.25
C PRO A 117 7.00 15.42 7.86
N PRO A 118 5.81 15.97 8.18
CA PRO A 118 4.56 15.44 7.68
C PRO A 118 4.58 15.30 6.15
N LEU A 119 3.96 14.23 5.65
CA LEU A 119 3.74 14.09 4.21
C LEU A 119 2.90 15.27 3.68
N PRO A 120 3.13 15.71 2.44
CA PRO A 120 2.31 16.76 1.83
C PRO A 120 0.82 16.41 1.91
N GLU A 121 -0.03 17.41 2.12
CA GLU A 121 -1.48 17.17 2.06
C GLU A 121 -1.87 16.63 0.67
N PRO A 122 -2.62 15.52 0.61
CA PRO A 122 -3.06 14.97 -0.66
C PRO A 122 -3.94 15.99 -1.39
N ARG A 123 -3.79 16.08 -2.71
CA ARG A 123 -4.79 16.81 -3.50
C ARG A 123 -6.15 16.14 -3.36
N VAL A 124 -7.18 16.95 -3.11
CA VAL A 124 -8.58 16.51 -3.23
C VAL A 124 -8.90 16.18 -4.69
N ASP A 125 -8.36 16.97 -5.62
CA ASP A 125 -8.58 16.80 -7.05
C ASP A 125 -7.44 16.02 -7.74
N PRO A 126 -7.76 15.18 -8.73
CA PRO A 126 -6.74 14.52 -9.53
C PRO A 126 -5.86 15.56 -10.22
N SER A 127 -4.56 15.29 -10.28
CA SER A 127 -3.62 16.18 -10.95
C SER A 127 -4.05 16.42 -12.41
N PRO A 128 -4.03 17.67 -12.91
CA PRO A 128 -4.39 17.94 -14.29
C PRO A 128 -3.48 17.16 -15.23
N MET A 129 -4.07 16.60 -16.29
CA MET A 129 -3.32 15.85 -17.30
C MET A 129 -2.28 16.76 -17.96
N LYS A 130 -1.05 16.27 -18.04
CA LYS A 130 0.05 16.93 -18.74
C LYS A 130 -0.16 16.93 -20.26
N PRO A 131 0.39 17.88 -21.01
CA PRO A 131 0.22 17.94 -22.47
C PRO A 131 0.56 16.64 -23.21
N TRP A 132 1.61 15.92 -22.79
CA TRP A 132 1.97 14.64 -23.40
C TRP A 132 1.00 13.50 -23.05
N GLN A 133 0.33 13.56 -21.89
CA GLN A 133 -0.75 12.63 -21.52
C GLN A 133 -1.98 12.89 -22.38
N TRP A 134 -2.27 14.17 -22.67
CA TRP A 134 -3.31 14.55 -23.63
C TRP A 134 -3.04 14.01 -25.03
N VAL A 135 -1.80 14.12 -25.52
CA VAL A 135 -1.41 13.50 -26.80
C VAL A 135 -1.58 11.98 -26.74
N GLY A 136 -1.17 11.33 -25.65
CA GLY A 136 -1.38 9.90 -25.43
C GLY A 136 -2.86 9.51 -25.48
N LEU A 137 -3.72 10.27 -24.81
CA LEU A 137 -5.17 10.10 -24.80
C LEU A 137 -5.78 10.25 -26.20
N LEU A 138 -5.38 11.28 -26.95
CA LEU A 138 -5.84 11.51 -28.33
C LEU A 138 -5.42 10.37 -29.26
N LEU A 139 -4.23 9.81 -29.04
CA LEU A 139 -3.71 8.66 -29.79
C LEU A 139 -4.19 7.30 -29.24
N GLY A 140 -5.07 7.27 -28.23
CA GLY A 140 -5.58 6.04 -27.61
C GLY A 140 -4.50 5.17 -26.95
N ARG A 141 -3.34 5.75 -26.62
CA ARG A 141 -2.20 5.03 -26.05
C ARG A 141 -2.46 4.68 -24.60
N TRP A 142 -2.31 3.39 -24.27
CA TRP A 142 -2.43 2.92 -22.90
C TRP A 142 -1.30 3.49 -22.01
N PRO A 143 -1.61 3.97 -20.79
CA PRO A 143 -0.62 4.64 -19.95
C PRO A 143 0.37 3.68 -19.27
N VAL A 144 0.04 2.40 -19.16
CA VAL A 144 0.90 1.38 -18.54
C VAL A 144 1.98 0.94 -19.51
N ARG A 145 3.24 1.04 -19.08
CA ARG A 145 4.41 0.77 -19.90
C ARG A 145 5.19 -0.42 -19.35
N THR A 146 5.55 -1.33 -20.24
CA THR A 146 6.45 -2.43 -19.94
C THR A 146 7.83 -1.91 -19.51
N PRO A 147 8.35 -2.33 -18.33
CA PRO A 147 9.71 -2.03 -17.91
C PRO A 147 10.73 -2.67 -18.86
N PHE A 148 11.94 -2.14 -18.87
CA PHE A 148 13.02 -2.67 -19.73
C PHE A 148 13.34 -4.12 -19.38
N GLY A 149 13.53 -4.97 -20.39
CA GLY A 149 13.82 -6.39 -20.20
C GLY A 149 12.62 -7.24 -19.74
N ARG A 150 11.41 -6.67 -19.67
CA ARG A 150 10.19 -7.40 -19.30
C ARG A 150 9.35 -7.75 -20.52
N ARG A 151 8.59 -8.84 -20.43
CA ARG A 151 7.53 -9.15 -21.40
C ARG A 151 6.35 -8.19 -21.19
N PRO A 152 5.77 -7.61 -22.25
CA PRO A 152 4.55 -6.82 -22.13
C PRO A 152 3.43 -7.62 -21.48
N LEU A 153 2.55 -6.93 -20.76
CA LEU A 153 1.27 -7.52 -20.36
C LEU A 153 0.47 -7.88 -21.61
N PRO A 154 -0.36 -8.93 -21.56
CA PRO A 154 -1.22 -9.30 -22.66
C PRO A 154 -2.27 -8.20 -22.95
N ALA A 155 -2.83 -8.19 -24.16
CA ALA A 155 -3.66 -7.07 -24.62
C ALA A 155 -4.98 -6.91 -23.83
N ASP A 156 -5.50 -7.99 -23.29
CA ASP A 156 -6.63 -8.06 -22.36
C ASP A 156 -6.38 -7.36 -21.02
N ALA A 157 -5.11 -7.26 -20.59
CA ALA A 157 -4.71 -6.45 -19.43
C ALA A 157 -4.72 -4.94 -19.72
N ASN A 158 -4.77 -4.53 -21.00
CA ASN A 158 -4.88 -3.12 -21.37
C ASN A 158 -6.33 -2.65 -21.34
N VAL A 159 -7.07 -2.97 -20.29
CA VAL A 159 -8.47 -2.60 -20.08
C VAL A 159 -8.64 -2.08 -18.67
N LEU A 160 -9.55 -1.12 -18.50
CA LEU A 160 -9.96 -0.65 -17.18
C LEU A 160 -11.32 -1.26 -16.85
N LYS A 161 -11.43 -1.89 -15.69
CA LYS A 161 -12.68 -2.51 -15.23
C LYS A 161 -13.44 -1.56 -14.31
N VAL A 162 -14.77 -1.59 -14.40
CA VAL A 162 -15.68 -0.84 -13.52
C VAL A 162 -16.33 -1.83 -12.58
N LEU A 163 -16.25 -1.56 -11.28
CA LEU A 163 -16.67 -2.48 -10.23
C LEU A 163 -17.60 -1.76 -9.26
N ASP A 164 -18.62 -2.46 -8.78
CA ASP A 164 -19.34 -2.08 -7.58
C ASP A 164 -18.54 -2.44 -6.32
N THR A 165 -19.03 -1.97 -5.17
CA THR A 165 -18.41 -2.16 -3.86
C THR A 165 -18.34 -3.62 -3.44
N GLY A 166 -19.36 -4.42 -3.76
CA GLY A 166 -19.38 -5.85 -3.46
C GLY A 166 -18.26 -6.59 -4.19
N THR A 167 -18.11 -6.30 -5.48
CA THR A 167 -17.12 -6.91 -6.36
C THR A 167 -15.69 -6.55 -5.95
N ILE A 168 -15.41 -5.28 -5.62
CA ILE A 168 -14.06 -4.91 -5.16
C ILE A 168 -13.73 -5.56 -3.81
N CYS A 169 -14.68 -5.65 -2.88
CA CYS A 169 -14.48 -6.36 -1.63
C CYS A 169 -14.19 -7.86 -1.86
N ALA A 170 -14.94 -8.50 -2.75
CA ALA A 170 -14.72 -9.92 -3.10
C ALA A 170 -13.32 -10.18 -3.68
N LEU A 171 -12.77 -9.24 -4.47
CA LEU A 171 -11.37 -9.34 -4.94
C LEU A 171 -10.38 -9.31 -3.78
N HIS A 172 -10.56 -8.42 -2.80
CA HIS A 172 -9.69 -8.37 -1.63
C HIS A 172 -9.82 -9.63 -0.74
N ASP A 173 -11.02 -10.18 -0.61
CA ASP A 173 -11.27 -11.46 0.08
C ASP A 173 -10.55 -12.62 -0.64
N GLU A 174 -10.61 -12.65 -1.97
CA GLU A 174 -9.89 -13.65 -2.77
C GLU A 174 -8.38 -13.57 -2.56
N VAL A 175 -7.79 -12.37 -2.59
CA VAL A 175 -6.34 -12.22 -2.34
C VAL A 175 -5.95 -12.73 -0.96
N ARG A 176 -6.74 -12.42 0.07
CA ARG A 176 -6.51 -12.91 1.43
C ARG A 176 -6.56 -14.43 1.46
N ARG A 177 -7.59 -15.03 0.87
CA ARG A 177 -7.77 -16.49 0.78
C ARG A 177 -6.60 -17.17 0.06
N LEU A 178 -6.12 -16.58 -1.03
CA LEU A 178 -5.04 -17.11 -1.86
C LEU A 178 -3.63 -16.70 -1.39
N ARG A 179 -3.52 -15.84 -0.36
CA ARG A 179 -2.25 -15.36 0.21
C ARG A 179 -1.29 -14.78 -0.84
N LEU A 180 -1.82 -13.96 -1.75
CA LEU A 180 -1.07 -13.37 -2.86
C LEU A 180 -0.19 -12.18 -2.44
N GLY A 181 -0.33 -11.69 -1.20
CA GLY A 181 0.58 -10.70 -0.61
C GLY A 181 0.30 -9.23 -0.93
N LEU A 182 -0.72 -8.93 -1.76
CA LEU A 182 -1.18 -7.56 -2.04
C LEU A 182 -2.70 -7.46 -1.87
N GLY A 183 -3.13 -7.16 -0.66
CA GLY A 183 -4.54 -7.08 -0.28
C GLY A 183 -4.76 -7.76 1.07
N GLY A 184 -5.32 -7.04 2.03
CA GLY A 184 -5.42 -7.52 3.41
C GLY A 184 -6.46 -6.85 4.29
N ALA A 185 -7.38 -6.07 3.72
CA ALA A 185 -8.27 -5.21 4.51
C ALA A 185 -9.73 -5.30 4.03
N ALA A 186 -10.21 -6.45 3.57
CA ALA A 186 -11.56 -6.56 3.00
C ALA A 186 -12.69 -6.17 3.98
N PRO A 187 -12.68 -6.58 5.27
CA PRO A 187 -13.68 -6.10 6.24
C PRO A 187 -13.61 -4.59 6.44
N TRP A 188 -12.40 -4.04 6.57
CA TRP A 188 -12.18 -2.60 6.70
C TRP A 188 -12.67 -1.83 5.45
N LEU A 189 -12.32 -2.29 4.25
CA LEU A 189 -12.79 -1.70 3.00
C LEU A 189 -14.32 -1.73 2.93
N ARG A 190 -14.95 -2.86 3.28
CA ARG A 190 -16.41 -2.98 3.25
C ARG A 190 -17.11 -1.95 4.12
N ALA A 191 -16.55 -1.60 5.27
CA ALA A 191 -17.11 -0.58 6.15
C ALA A 191 -16.87 0.86 5.67
N HIS A 192 -15.84 1.09 4.85
CA HIS A 192 -15.38 2.44 4.52
C HIS A 192 -15.57 2.85 3.05
N LEU A 193 -15.85 1.91 2.16
CA LEU A 193 -16.22 2.23 0.78
C LEU A 193 -17.64 2.82 0.71
N ALA A 194 -17.87 3.69 -0.27
CA ALA A 194 -19.23 4.14 -0.55
C ALA A 194 -20.07 2.92 -0.98
N PRO A 195 -21.23 2.63 -0.35
CA PRO A 195 -21.96 1.37 -0.55
C PRO A 195 -22.46 1.18 -1.99
N ASP A 196 -22.88 2.28 -2.64
CA ASP A 196 -23.25 2.32 -4.06
C ASP A 196 -22.13 2.93 -4.91
N GLY A 197 -20.89 2.75 -4.46
CA GLY A 197 -19.69 3.32 -5.07
C GLY A 197 -19.36 2.66 -6.41
N VAL A 198 -18.90 3.48 -7.35
CA VAL A 198 -18.26 3.01 -8.57
C VAL A 198 -16.75 3.07 -8.38
N HIS A 199 -16.12 1.91 -8.51
CA HIS A 199 -14.68 1.73 -8.37
C HIS A 199 -14.07 1.35 -9.72
N TYR A 200 -12.78 1.60 -9.87
CA TYR A 200 -12.06 1.29 -11.12
C TYR A 200 -10.84 0.44 -10.83
N LEU A 201 -10.59 -0.56 -11.66
CA LEU A 201 -9.45 -1.46 -11.53
C LEU A 201 -8.58 -1.42 -12.79
N LEU A 202 -7.28 -1.19 -12.61
CA LEU A 202 -6.31 -1.06 -13.67
C LEU A 202 -5.11 -1.98 -13.40
N PRO A 203 -4.77 -2.94 -14.29
CA PRO A 203 -3.49 -3.64 -14.23
C PRO A 203 -2.35 -2.64 -14.40
N ASP A 204 -1.62 -2.35 -13.32
CA ASP A 204 -0.52 -1.39 -13.29
C ASP A 204 0.60 -1.88 -12.35
N PRO A 205 1.25 -3.00 -12.69
CA PRO A 205 2.28 -3.57 -11.85
C PRO A 205 3.54 -2.72 -11.84
N ALA A 206 4.09 -2.54 -10.64
CA ALA A 206 5.46 -2.09 -10.46
C ALA A 206 6.45 -3.13 -10.99
N ASP A 207 7.67 -2.69 -11.34
CA ASP A 207 8.69 -3.58 -11.95
C ASP A 207 9.01 -4.81 -11.08
N TYR A 208 9.00 -4.68 -9.76
CA TYR A 208 9.27 -5.80 -8.85
C TYR A 208 8.09 -6.78 -8.71
N TYR A 209 6.85 -6.34 -8.95
CA TYR A 209 5.67 -7.20 -9.05
C TYR A 209 5.29 -7.56 -10.48
N TRP A 210 6.19 -7.36 -11.44
CA TRP A 210 5.91 -7.69 -12.83
C TRP A 210 5.71 -9.21 -12.99
N PRO A 211 4.67 -9.65 -13.72
CA PRO A 211 4.41 -11.09 -13.91
C PRO A 211 5.62 -11.84 -14.46
N GLY A 212 5.87 -13.03 -13.92
CA GLY A 212 7.03 -13.86 -14.22
C GLY A 212 8.27 -13.61 -13.36
N ASN A 213 8.29 -12.54 -12.54
CA ASN A 213 9.32 -12.37 -11.51
C ASN A 213 9.28 -13.48 -10.46
N ALA A 214 10.38 -13.66 -9.72
CA ALA A 214 10.39 -14.54 -8.55
C ALA A 214 9.40 -14.03 -7.49
N ASP A 215 8.62 -14.93 -6.91
CA ASP A 215 7.61 -14.61 -5.88
C ASP A 215 8.16 -14.64 -4.44
N GLY A 216 9.47 -14.84 -4.29
CA GLY A 216 10.15 -14.99 -2.99
C GLY A 216 9.93 -16.35 -2.32
N ARG A 217 9.10 -17.23 -2.89
CA ARG A 217 8.79 -18.59 -2.38
C ARG A 217 9.31 -19.70 -3.30
N GLY A 218 10.21 -19.36 -4.23
CA GLY A 218 10.76 -20.28 -5.22
C GLY A 218 9.86 -20.46 -6.46
N GLY A 219 8.74 -19.74 -6.54
CA GLY A 219 7.85 -19.71 -7.68
C GLY A 219 8.00 -18.46 -8.53
N ARG A 220 7.01 -18.23 -9.41
CA ARG A 220 6.89 -17.03 -10.24
C ARG A 220 5.58 -16.31 -9.95
N ILE A 221 5.60 -14.99 -10.02
CA ILE A 221 4.41 -14.14 -9.92
C ILE A 221 3.48 -14.47 -11.09
N GLY A 222 2.37 -15.15 -10.78
CA GLY A 222 1.31 -15.54 -11.72
C GLY A 222 0.08 -14.64 -11.69
N TRP A 223 0.12 -13.55 -10.92
CA TRP A 223 -0.97 -12.59 -10.76
C TRP A 223 -0.55 -11.20 -11.23
N TRP A 224 -1.52 -10.30 -11.42
CA TRP A 224 -1.28 -8.90 -11.79
C TRP A 224 -1.49 -8.00 -10.59
N GLN A 225 -0.51 -7.16 -10.26
CA GLN A 225 -0.77 -6.02 -9.39
C GLN A 225 -1.68 -5.05 -10.14
N CYS A 226 -2.86 -4.83 -9.59
CA CYS A 226 -3.81 -3.85 -10.06
C CYS A 226 -3.83 -2.64 -9.11
N THR A 227 -3.90 -1.45 -9.68
CA THR A 227 -4.24 -0.23 -8.93
C THR A 227 -5.76 -0.04 -9.01
N ALA A 228 -6.41 -0.01 -7.85
CA ALA A 228 -7.82 0.31 -7.71
C ALA A 228 -7.98 1.80 -7.40
N LEU A 229 -8.88 2.50 -8.10
CA LEU A 229 -9.39 3.81 -7.70
C LEU A 229 -10.70 3.58 -6.97
N LEU A 230 -10.67 3.84 -5.67
CA LEU A 230 -11.74 3.58 -4.74
C LEU A 230 -12.50 4.87 -4.42
N ARG A 231 -13.83 4.77 -4.30
CA ARG A 231 -14.67 5.81 -3.72
C ARG A 231 -14.97 5.45 -2.28
N MET A 232 -14.53 6.29 -1.36
CA MET A 232 -14.76 6.13 0.08
C MET A 232 -16.13 6.71 0.45
N ARG A 233 -16.65 6.33 1.63
CA ARG A 233 -18.00 6.71 2.08
C ARG A 233 -18.18 8.23 2.21
N ASP A 234 -17.11 8.95 2.55
CA ASP A 234 -17.07 10.40 2.67
C ASP A 234 -16.97 11.10 1.30
N GLY A 235 -17.01 10.32 0.21
CA GLY A 235 -16.89 10.79 -1.16
C GLY A 235 -15.45 10.92 -1.65
N ALA A 236 -14.44 10.72 -0.79
CA ALA A 236 -13.04 10.81 -1.19
C ALA A 236 -12.69 9.75 -2.24
N GLN A 237 -11.72 10.08 -3.10
CA GLN A 237 -11.14 9.14 -4.03
C GLN A 237 -9.72 8.80 -3.62
N VAL A 238 -9.45 7.51 -3.47
CA VAL A 238 -8.16 7.01 -3.02
C VAL A 238 -7.68 5.88 -3.92
N SER A 239 -6.37 5.69 -3.99
CA SER A 239 -5.78 4.54 -4.64
C SER A 239 -5.57 3.38 -3.67
N ALA A 240 -5.68 2.15 -4.15
CA ALA A 240 -5.27 0.96 -3.42
C ALA A 240 -4.60 -0.02 -4.38
N MET A 241 -3.80 -0.95 -3.84
CA MET A 241 -3.20 -2.01 -4.63
C MET A 241 -3.82 -3.35 -4.26
N VAL A 242 -4.10 -4.17 -5.27
CA VAL A 242 -4.67 -5.52 -5.09
C VAL A 242 -4.06 -6.46 -6.13
N ALA A 243 -3.62 -7.65 -5.71
CA ALA A 243 -3.24 -8.71 -6.64
C ALA A 243 -4.49 -9.32 -7.26
N VAL A 244 -4.50 -9.58 -8.55
CA VAL A 244 -5.65 -10.22 -9.22
C VAL A 244 -5.13 -11.29 -10.16
N LEU A 245 -5.75 -12.48 -10.11
CA LEU A 245 -5.44 -13.53 -11.09
C LEU A 245 -5.89 -13.09 -12.49
N PRO A 246 -5.15 -13.43 -13.56
CA PRO A 246 -5.56 -13.11 -14.93
C PRO A 246 -6.97 -13.58 -15.27
N GLU A 247 -7.35 -14.77 -14.81
CA GLU A 247 -8.67 -15.38 -15.06
C GLU A 247 -9.77 -14.62 -14.33
N THR A 248 -9.54 -14.26 -13.05
CA THR A 248 -10.45 -13.40 -12.29
C THR A 248 -10.62 -12.06 -13.00
N PHE A 249 -9.53 -11.42 -13.44
CA PHE A 249 -9.59 -10.14 -14.13
C PHE A 249 -10.33 -10.22 -15.47
N ALA A 250 -10.11 -11.30 -16.23
CA ALA A 250 -10.77 -11.54 -17.51
C ALA A 250 -12.29 -11.65 -17.34
N ALA A 251 -12.75 -12.30 -16.28
CA ALA A 251 -14.16 -12.47 -15.96
C ALA A 251 -14.88 -11.15 -15.56
N LEU A 252 -14.15 -10.12 -15.14
CA LEU A 252 -14.74 -8.83 -14.75
C LEU A 252 -15.34 -8.09 -15.97
N PRO A 253 -16.47 -7.37 -15.79
CA PRO A 253 -17.10 -6.65 -16.88
C PRO A 253 -16.22 -5.51 -17.43
N SER A 254 -16.24 -5.33 -18.75
CA SER A 254 -15.56 -4.23 -19.46
C SER A 254 -16.57 -3.45 -20.29
N THR A 255 -17.32 -2.56 -19.65
CA THR A 255 -18.44 -1.83 -20.26
C THR A 255 -18.06 -0.46 -20.83
N LEU A 256 -16.90 0.07 -20.46
CA LEU A 256 -16.48 1.41 -20.88
C LEU A 256 -15.96 1.46 -22.32
N ARG A 257 -16.21 2.58 -23.00
CA ARG A 257 -15.60 2.84 -24.32
C ARG A 257 -14.10 3.06 -24.16
N ARG A 258 -13.32 2.70 -25.20
CA ARG A 258 -11.85 2.77 -25.16
C ARG A 258 -11.30 4.14 -24.73
N ARG A 259 -11.86 5.23 -25.26
CA ARG A 259 -11.43 6.60 -24.91
C ARG A 259 -11.65 6.92 -23.43
N GLU A 260 -12.75 6.43 -22.86
CA GLU A 260 -13.07 6.61 -21.44
C GLU A 260 -12.14 5.78 -20.56
N GLN A 261 -11.83 4.55 -20.97
CA GLN A 261 -10.84 3.71 -20.27
C GLN A 261 -9.48 4.38 -20.19
N VAL A 262 -8.97 4.93 -21.30
CA VAL A 262 -7.66 5.60 -21.32
C VAL A 262 -7.66 6.84 -20.41
N ARG A 263 -8.73 7.66 -20.48
CA ARG A 263 -8.89 8.84 -19.60
C ARG A 263 -8.89 8.44 -18.12
N LEU A 264 -9.66 7.42 -17.75
CA LEU A 264 -9.75 6.94 -16.38
C LEU A 264 -8.45 6.26 -15.92
N ALA A 265 -7.74 5.54 -16.80
CA ALA A 265 -6.45 4.95 -16.47
C ALA A 265 -5.41 6.03 -16.12
N HIS A 266 -5.43 7.17 -16.81
CA HIS A 266 -4.63 8.34 -16.42
C HIS A 266 -5.05 8.90 -15.05
N ARG A 267 -6.36 8.97 -14.76
CA ARG A 267 -6.88 9.42 -13.45
C ARG A 267 -6.41 8.50 -12.33
N VAL A 268 -6.59 7.18 -12.48
CA VAL A 268 -6.16 6.16 -11.50
C VAL A 268 -4.68 6.34 -11.14
N ARG A 269 -3.82 6.60 -12.13
CA ARG A 269 -2.38 6.82 -11.94
C ARG A 269 -2.01 8.22 -11.42
N SER A 270 -2.97 9.12 -11.26
CA SER A 270 -2.75 10.50 -10.81
C SER A 270 -3.25 10.77 -9.39
N VAL A 271 -3.91 9.80 -8.77
CA VAL A 271 -4.40 9.91 -7.40
C VAL A 271 -3.22 9.72 -6.44
N GLU A 272 -2.89 10.79 -5.72
CA GLU A 272 -1.77 10.85 -4.78
C GLU A 272 -2.13 10.15 -3.44
N ARG A 273 -3.40 10.22 -3.01
CA ARG A 273 -3.85 9.65 -1.73
C ARG A 273 -4.11 8.15 -1.87
N ASP A 274 -3.45 7.33 -1.08
CA ASP A 274 -3.78 5.91 -0.96
C ASP A 274 -4.78 5.63 0.18
N ALA A 275 -5.36 4.43 0.18
CA ALA A 275 -6.34 3.99 1.18
C ALA A 275 -5.75 3.92 2.60
N VAL A 276 -4.44 3.71 2.75
CA VAL A 276 -3.76 3.65 4.07
C VAL A 276 -3.70 5.06 4.67
N LEU A 277 -3.25 6.04 3.90
CA LEU A 277 -3.20 7.45 4.29
C LEU A 277 -4.60 7.98 4.60
N TRP A 278 -5.59 7.65 3.75
CA TRP A 278 -6.97 8.01 4.06
C TRP A 278 -7.45 7.35 5.35
N GLY A 279 -7.15 6.05 5.55
CA GLY A 279 -7.57 5.34 6.76
C GLY A 279 -7.01 5.95 8.03
N ARG A 280 -5.71 6.27 8.05
CA ARG A 280 -5.06 6.97 9.17
C ARG A 280 -5.75 8.31 9.50
N ASP A 281 -6.03 9.11 8.48
CA ASP A 281 -6.63 10.43 8.69
C ASP A 281 -8.12 10.32 9.07
N HIS A 282 -8.79 9.26 8.60
CA HIS A 282 -10.19 8.97 8.89
C HIS A 282 -10.38 8.34 10.28
N GLU A 283 -9.37 7.61 10.80
CA GLU A 283 -9.42 6.87 12.06
C GLU A 283 -9.85 7.76 13.23
N ALA A 284 -9.31 8.99 13.32
CA ALA A 284 -9.67 9.95 14.36
C ALA A 284 -11.16 10.36 14.35
N ALA A 285 -11.85 10.18 13.21
CA ALA A 285 -13.27 10.48 13.01
C ALA A 285 -14.14 9.21 12.90
N CYS A 286 -13.55 8.02 12.83
CA CYS A 286 -14.25 6.75 12.66
C CYS A 286 -14.71 6.22 14.03
N ALA A 287 -15.87 6.68 14.48
CA ALA A 287 -16.61 6.02 15.55
C ALA A 287 -17.52 4.93 14.95
N PRO A 288 -17.83 3.81 15.64
CA PRO A 288 -18.76 2.80 15.14
C PRO A 288 -20.12 3.38 14.71
N GLN A 289 -20.57 4.44 15.36
CA GLN A 289 -21.81 5.15 15.01
C GLN A 289 -21.68 5.96 13.71
N VAL A 290 -20.45 6.39 13.41
CA VAL A 290 -20.11 7.06 12.16
C VAL A 290 -19.89 5.96 11.12
N CYS A 291 -18.75 5.28 11.11
CA CYS A 291 -18.30 4.39 10.05
C CYS A 291 -18.97 2.99 10.04
N GLY A 292 -19.66 2.57 11.10
CA GLY A 292 -20.20 1.20 11.22
C GLY A 292 -19.14 0.13 11.41
N PHE A 293 -17.85 0.51 11.35
CA PHE A 293 -16.73 -0.38 11.59
C PHE A 293 -16.56 -0.57 13.09
N VAL A 294 -16.85 -1.78 13.56
CA VAL A 294 -16.32 -2.27 14.82
C VAL A 294 -15.03 -2.98 14.43
N PRO A 295 -13.84 -2.53 14.89
CA PRO A 295 -12.63 -3.31 14.73
C PRO A 295 -12.93 -4.73 15.17
N GLU A 296 -12.50 -5.75 14.42
CA GLU A 296 -12.54 -7.10 14.96
C GLU A 296 -11.79 -7.02 16.30
N GLU A 297 -12.50 -7.21 17.42
CA GLU A 297 -11.85 -7.43 18.70
C GLU A 297 -10.88 -8.58 18.43
N ASN A 298 -9.59 -8.30 18.47
CA ASN A 298 -8.62 -9.34 18.72
C ASN A 298 -9.14 -9.98 20.02
N GLY A 299 -9.69 -11.19 19.88
CA GLY A 299 -10.73 -11.77 20.72
C GLY A 299 -10.41 -11.66 22.20
N SER A 300 -10.83 -10.56 22.81
CA SER A 300 -10.84 -10.36 24.24
C SER A 300 -12.00 -11.20 24.76
N ALA A 301 -11.75 -12.50 24.92
CA ALA A 301 -12.69 -13.39 25.59
C ALA A 301 -12.96 -12.81 26.98
N SER A 302 -14.11 -12.15 27.11
CA SER A 302 -14.61 -11.62 28.36
C SER A 302 -14.93 -12.80 29.27
N THR A 303 -13.94 -13.23 30.05
CA THR A 303 -14.18 -14.14 31.18
C THR A 303 -14.96 -13.34 32.21
N THR A 304 -16.28 -13.54 32.22
CA THR A 304 -17.16 -13.06 33.29
C THR A 304 -16.87 -13.91 34.54
N PRO A 305 -16.85 -13.31 35.75
CA PRO A 305 -16.28 -13.90 36.97
C PRO A 305 -16.92 -15.19 37.46
#